data_AF-A0A7C1IUM8-F1
#
_entry.id   AF-A0A7C1IUM8-F1
#
_cell.length_a   1.000
_cell.length_b   1.000
_cell.length_c   1.000
_cell.angle_alpha   90.00
_cell.angle_beta   90.00
_cell.angle_gamma   90.00
#
_symmetry.space_group_name_H-M   'P 1'
#
loop_
_entity.id
_entity.type
_entity.pdbx_description
1 polymer ?
#
loop_
_entity_poly.entity_id
_entity_poly.type
_entity_poly.pdbx_seq_one_letter_code
_entity_poly.pdbx_strand_id
1 'polypeptide(L)'
;MYARKHLIRRCLLLLMLLSLWPALPGQAQSSDEWLVAFVLDDALGTPSIGRLGPGGLSQLQTVFESLGAETINITLDQPIPAQVHVIVIVGPRKSLSVPATARLWAFIQRGNHVLLALDPLGHNGTSTDRSNSGLLRLFASDYGILVQDTFVTEPWFTATTTGRLENSFSLAYPDVVRHPVIDPLMTYNLPVEIWGARSMRVEPLGPHSTATPLLVTRAAYGETGKIFDKKTPAPLEVNLDADSVGLLNVAALAENSATGSRIVVLGDAEMLLNGFGLAMVPGNQEPAHLGNYLLAQRIAAWLLDLPVQDWPGLPTGYTWVAVDGKSDEWAAKLRNVEDPTGDSALPAYDMTEVRAFQNQDYLYLLLQTDAAPDAAVHLRLGLDTNNDGRTDKTLFAGIDQVFAMTPVGRIPVSDAKVAAGDYIEARFPLRSTGLEMQISELCLFDDSEGNPLDCLESPPPVMAGDGPSPSILNFSDGPMASVFTNSAANMRSGPAQTFPRLETLTDGTLLLATGRNEAGDWVQVENARYTGWIAAFLLNLNADVMALPVVESP
;
A
#
# COMPACT_ATOMS: atom_id res chain seq x y z
N MET A 1 71.83 -12.34 35.62
CA MET A 1 71.94 -12.88 36.98
C MET A 1 70.79 -13.85 37.24
N TYR A 2 71.10 -15.12 37.49
CA TYR A 2 70.36 -16.15 38.26
C TYR A 2 68.81 -16.06 38.32
N ALA A 3 68.04 -16.88 37.58
CA ALA A 3 67.74 -18.33 37.78
C ALA A 3 66.22 -18.47 38.10
N ARG A 4 65.43 -19.39 37.53
CA ARG A 4 65.54 -20.86 37.65
C ARG A 4 64.84 -21.63 36.52
N LYS A 5 65.58 -22.65 36.03
CA LYS A 5 65.20 -24.07 35.83
C LYS A 5 64.21 -24.50 34.71
N HIS A 6 64.84 -25.04 33.66
CA HIS A 6 64.63 -26.37 33.04
C HIS A 6 63.20 -26.70 32.54
N LEU A 7 62.89 -26.74 31.25
CA LEU A 7 63.67 -27.05 30.03
C LEU A 7 64.27 -28.47 29.96
N ILE A 8 63.55 -29.36 29.26
CA ILE A 8 64.08 -30.54 28.55
C ILE A 8 63.54 -30.50 27.11
N ARG A 9 64.38 -30.81 26.14
CA ARG A 9 64.11 -30.80 24.69
C ARG A 9 64.70 -32.09 24.08
N ARG A 10 64.10 -32.60 22.99
CA ARG A 10 64.37 -33.84 22.18
C ARG A 10 63.08 -34.69 22.16
N CYS A 11 62.63 -35.38 21.11
CA CYS A 11 63.01 -35.59 19.69
C CYS A 11 61.80 -36.29 18.99
N LEU A 12 61.56 -36.34 17.66
CA LEU A 12 62.21 -35.86 16.42
C LEU A 12 61.14 -35.85 15.28
N LEU A 13 61.53 -35.48 14.05
CA LEU A 13 60.99 -35.95 12.75
C LEU A 13 59.66 -35.42 12.15
N LEU A 14 59.76 -35.20 10.82
CA LEU A 14 58.77 -35.29 9.73
C LEU A 14 57.85 -34.10 9.38
N LEU A 15 58.11 -33.61 8.16
CA LEU A 15 57.22 -32.93 7.19
C LEU A 15 56.78 -31.48 7.47
N MET A 16 57.66 -30.56 7.07
CA MET A 16 57.27 -29.22 6.61
C MET A 16 56.46 -29.29 5.31
N LEU A 17 55.23 -28.80 5.32
CA LEU A 17 54.56 -28.11 4.20
C LEU A 17 53.28 -27.44 4.73
N LEU A 18 52.90 -26.30 4.14
CA LEU A 18 51.76 -25.44 4.52
C LEU A 18 51.91 -24.64 5.84
N SER A 19 52.94 -23.80 5.91
CA SER A 19 52.98 -22.65 6.84
C SER A 19 52.56 -21.36 6.12
N LEU A 20 51.26 -21.04 6.11
CA LEU A 20 50.71 -19.69 5.86
C LEU A 20 49.19 -19.69 6.13
N TRP A 21 48.81 -19.82 7.40
CA TRP A 21 47.52 -19.34 7.89
C TRP A 21 47.77 -18.09 8.72
N PRO A 22 47.22 -16.91 8.34
CA PRO A 22 47.11 -15.81 9.29
C PRO A 22 46.17 -16.26 10.42
N ALA A 23 46.38 -15.71 11.63
CA ALA A 23 45.46 -15.97 12.73
C ALA A 23 44.05 -15.54 12.32
N LEU A 24 43.08 -16.48 12.41
CA LEU A 24 41.67 -16.11 12.39
C LEU A 24 41.46 -15.09 13.52
N PRO A 25 41.03 -13.85 13.24
CA PRO A 25 40.48 -13.02 14.29
C PRO A 25 39.24 -13.76 14.78
N GLY A 26 39.23 -14.12 16.06
CA GLY A 26 38.00 -14.59 16.69
C GLY A 26 37.02 -13.43 16.69
N GLN A 27 36.09 -13.41 15.74
CA GLN A 27 34.88 -12.61 15.85
C GLN A 27 33.99 -13.23 16.95
N ALA A 28 34.39 -12.98 18.19
CA ALA A 28 33.44 -12.71 19.26
C ALA A 28 32.88 -11.30 19.00
N GLN A 29 32.12 -11.17 17.90
CA GLN A 29 31.30 -10.01 17.64
C GLN A 29 29.94 -10.36 18.24
N SER A 30 29.67 -9.83 19.44
CA SER A 30 28.30 -9.75 19.93
C SER A 30 27.55 -8.80 19.00
N SER A 31 26.90 -9.36 17.98
CA SER A 31 25.65 -8.77 17.52
C SER A 31 24.71 -8.86 18.71
N ASP A 32 24.38 -7.72 19.31
CA ASP A 32 23.19 -7.64 20.14
C ASP A 32 22.01 -7.84 19.18
N GLU A 33 21.53 -9.09 19.07
CA GLU A 33 20.40 -9.44 18.22
C GLU A 33 19.17 -8.69 18.72
N TRP A 34 18.46 -8.04 17.81
CA TRP A 34 17.31 -7.23 18.16
C TRP A 34 16.19 -8.10 18.72
N LEU A 35 15.89 -7.95 20.01
CA LEU A 35 14.79 -8.65 20.64
C LEU A 35 13.50 -7.82 20.60
N VAL A 36 12.50 -8.35 19.90
CA VAL A 36 11.17 -7.77 19.72
C VAL A 36 10.15 -8.51 20.60
N ALA A 37 9.45 -7.78 21.46
CA ALA A 37 8.45 -8.34 22.34
C ALA A 37 7.03 -8.03 21.90
N PHE A 38 6.29 -9.05 21.52
CA PHE A 38 4.86 -8.97 21.24
C PHE A 38 4.06 -9.07 22.55
N VAL A 39 3.14 -8.13 22.76
CA VAL A 39 2.29 -8.15 23.95
C VAL A 39 1.13 -9.12 23.74
N LEU A 40 1.18 -10.25 24.46
CA LEU A 40 0.12 -11.26 24.52
C LEU A 40 -0.45 -11.25 25.94
N ASP A 41 -1.53 -10.49 26.15
CA ASP A 41 -2.06 -10.21 27.48
C ASP A 41 -3.59 -10.37 27.49
N ASP A 42 -4.10 -11.41 28.17
CA ASP A 42 -5.54 -11.70 28.31
C ASP A 42 -6.34 -10.53 28.94
N ALA A 43 -5.69 -9.69 29.75
CA ALA A 43 -6.33 -8.51 30.31
C ALA A 43 -6.61 -7.46 29.22
N LEU A 44 -5.70 -7.30 28.25
CA LEU A 44 -5.87 -6.44 27.08
C LEU A 44 -6.68 -7.11 25.96
N GLY A 45 -6.61 -8.43 25.83
CA GLY A 45 -7.25 -9.20 24.77
C GLY A 45 -6.56 -9.08 23.41
N THR A 46 -5.22 -8.93 23.40
CA THR A 46 -4.44 -8.79 22.17
C THR A 46 -4.36 -10.11 21.35
N PRO A 47 -4.17 -10.04 20.03
CA PRO A 47 -3.86 -11.20 19.19
C PRO A 47 -2.51 -11.85 19.55
N SER A 48 -2.26 -13.06 19.02
CA SER A 48 -1.04 -13.84 19.30
C SER A 48 -0.25 -14.14 18.04
N ILE A 49 1.08 -14.11 18.13
CA ILE A 49 1.99 -14.59 17.09
C ILE A 49 1.89 -16.11 16.88
N GLY A 50 1.51 -16.88 17.91
CA GLY A 50 1.29 -18.33 17.81
C GLY A 50 -0.01 -18.72 17.08
N ARG A 51 -0.84 -17.75 16.68
CA ARG A 51 -2.11 -17.99 15.99
C ARG A 51 -1.92 -17.79 14.49
N LEU A 52 -2.10 -18.87 13.72
CA LEU A 52 -1.96 -18.86 12.26
C LEU A 52 -3.21 -18.34 11.51
N GLY A 53 -4.39 -18.32 12.16
CA GLY A 53 -5.64 -17.87 11.54
C GLY A 53 -5.74 -16.34 11.37
N PRO A 54 -6.82 -15.82 10.74
CA PRO A 54 -6.94 -14.44 10.29
C PRO A 54 -6.61 -13.36 11.33
N GLY A 55 -7.16 -13.47 12.54
CA GLY A 55 -6.86 -12.57 13.66
C GLY A 55 -5.61 -12.97 14.45
N GLY A 56 -4.51 -13.23 13.75
CA GLY A 56 -3.21 -13.64 14.28
C GLY A 56 -2.07 -12.73 13.80
N LEU A 57 -0.88 -12.88 14.41
CA LEU A 57 0.28 -12.02 14.16
C LEU A 57 1.52 -12.78 13.63
N SER A 58 1.39 -14.06 13.24
CA SER A 58 2.53 -14.86 12.78
C SER A 58 3.21 -14.30 11.53
N GLN A 59 2.47 -13.57 10.68
CA GLN A 59 3.06 -12.89 9.51
C GLN A 59 3.87 -11.66 9.93
N LEU A 60 3.38 -10.86 10.90
CA LEU A 60 4.15 -9.74 11.45
C LEU A 60 5.40 -10.23 12.20
N GLN A 61 5.30 -11.35 12.93
CA GLN A 61 6.45 -12.04 13.51
C GLN A 61 7.49 -12.39 12.43
N THR A 62 7.04 -13.02 11.34
CA THR A 62 7.91 -13.40 10.20
C THR A 62 8.57 -12.18 9.56
N VAL A 63 7.89 -11.03 9.50
CA VAL A 63 8.48 -9.77 9.02
C VAL A 63 9.66 -9.34 9.91
N PHE A 64 9.52 -9.30 11.23
CA PHE A 64 10.64 -8.98 12.13
C PHE A 64 11.76 -10.02 12.07
N GLU A 65 11.45 -11.31 12.02
CA GLU A 65 12.44 -12.40 11.95
C GLU A 65 13.21 -12.40 10.62
N SER A 66 12.57 -12.03 9.51
CA SER A 66 13.22 -11.85 8.20
C SER A 66 14.26 -10.73 8.17
N LEU A 67 14.18 -9.80 9.13
CA LEU A 67 15.11 -8.69 9.35
C LEU A 67 16.19 -9.01 10.40
N GLY A 68 16.26 -10.26 10.88
CA GLY A 68 17.27 -10.71 11.85
C GLY A 68 16.93 -10.40 13.32
N ALA A 69 15.67 -10.09 13.64
CA ALA A 69 15.23 -9.91 15.01
C ALA A 69 14.79 -11.25 15.65
N GLU A 70 15.15 -11.48 16.92
CA GLU A 70 14.49 -12.50 17.74
C GLU A 70 13.12 -12.00 18.21
N THR A 71 12.14 -12.89 18.36
CA THR A 71 10.80 -12.53 18.85
C THR A 71 10.38 -13.31 20.10
N ILE A 72 9.73 -12.63 21.04
CA ILE A 72 9.15 -13.23 22.25
C ILE A 72 7.75 -12.70 22.53
N ASN A 73 6.95 -13.46 23.28
CA ASN A 73 5.72 -12.96 23.88
C ASN A 73 5.99 -12.45 25.31
N ILE A 74 5.38 -11.32 25.67
CA ILE A 74 5.37 -10.79 27.05
C ILE A 74 3.94 -10.41 27.47
N THR A 75 3.72 -10.35 28.78
CA THR A 75 2.55 -9.70 29.40
C THR A 75 2.99 -8.36 30.02
N LEU A 76 2.07 -7.40 30.18
CA LEU A 76 2.40 -6.09 30.74
C LEU A 76 2.08 -5.96 32.24
N ASP A 77 1.63 -7.04 32.88
CA ASP A 77 1.50 -7.17 34.34
C ASP A 77 2.87 -7.41 35.03
N GLN A 78 3.84 -7.96 34.31
CA GLN A 78 5.22 -8.21 34.73
C GLN A 78 6.20 -7.08 34.29
N PRO A 79 7.43 -7.02 34.84
CA PRO A 79 8.49 -6.16 34.32
C PRO A 79 8.91 -6.59 32.91
N ILE A 80 9.07 -5.62 32.00
CA ILE A 80 9.65 -5.84 30.67
C ILE A 80 11.12 -6.29 30.82
N PRO A 81 11.56 -7.37 30.15
CA PRO A 81 12.96 -7.82 30.21
C PRO A 81 13.92 -6.73 29.69
N ALA A 82 15.09 -6.61 30.32
CA ALA A 82 16.03 -5.51 30.04
C ALA A 82 16.65 -5.56 28.64
N GLN A 83 16.67 -6.73 28.01
CA GLN A 83 17.19 -6.97 26.67
C GLN A 83 16.15 -6.80 25.54
N VAL A 84 14.90 -6.41 25.85
CA VAL A 84 13.90 -6.08 24.82
C VAL A 84 14.19 -4.67 24.28
N HIS A 85 14.18 -4.52 22.96
CA HIS A 85 14.47 -3.27 22.26
C HIS A 85 13.22 -2.65 21.61
N VAL A 86 12.30 -3.50 21.15
CA VAL A 86 11.02 -3.08 20.53
C VAL A 86 9.87 -3.77 21.23
N ILE A 87 8.78 -3.04 21.51
CA ILE A 87 7.50 -3.62 21.94
C ILE A 87 6.45 -3.44 20.85
N VAL A 88 5.74 -4.51 20.54
CA VAL A 88 4.65 -4.55 19.56
C VAL A 88 3.32 -4.80 20.28
N ILE A 89 2.38 -3.86 20.13
CA ILE A 89 1.02 -3.94 20.65
C ILE A 89 0.06 -3.73 19.49
N VAL A 90 -0.67 -4.77 19.10
CA VAL A 90 -1.66 -4.74 18.01
C VAL A 90 -3.02 -5.14 18.56
N GLY A 91 -4.07 -4.41 18.19
CA GLY A 91 -5.47 -4.71 18.54
C GLY A 91 -5.78 -4.93 20.04
N PRO A 92 -5.25 -4.11 20.99
CA PRO A 92 -5.62 -4.24 22.39
C PRO A 92 -7.09 -3.86 22.59
N ARG A 93 -7.92 -4.86 22.90
CA ARG A 93 -9.38 -4.75 23.03
C ARG A 93 -9.84 -4.03 24.30
N LYS A 94 -8.97 -3.86 25.29
CA LYS A 94 -9.20 -3.07 26.52
C LYS A 94 -8.06 -2.05 26.74
N SER A 95 -8.39 -0.93 27.37
CA SER A 95 -7.42 0.12 27.74
C SER A 95 -6.30 -0.43 28.62
N LEU A 96 -5.11 0.16 28.49
CA LEU A 96 -3.94 -0.18 29.29
C LEU A 96 -4.15 0.18 30.76
N SER A 97 -3.72 -0.72 31.66
CA SER A 97 -3.71 -0.42 33.09
C SER A 97 -2.64 0.61 33.43
N VAL A 98 -2.85 1.44 34.46
CA VAL A 98 -1.86 2.46 34.89
C VAL A 98 -0.44 1.86 35.11
N PRO A 99 -0.27 0.68 35.73
CA PRO A 99 1.04 0.02 35.80
C PRO A 99 1.61 -0.37 34.43
N ALA A 100 0.79 -0.84 33.49
CA ALA A 100 1.24 -1.17 32.12
C ALA A 100 1.68 0.09 31.37
N THR A 101 0.88 1.17 31.39
CA THR A 101 1.25 2.47 30.81
C THR A 101 2.56 3.00 31.41
N ALA A 102 2.72 2.93 32.74
CA ALA A 102 3.96 3.38 33.40
C ALA A 102 5.20 2.55 33.01
N ARG A 103 5.04 1.23 32.80
CA ARG A 103 6.11 0.34 32.32
C ARG A 103 6.51 0.64 30.89
N LEU A 104 5.54 0.78 29.98
CA LEU A 104 5.78 1.16 28.58
C LEU A 104 6.44 2.55 28.50
N TRP A 105 5.99 3.49 29.32
CA TRP A 105 6.60 4.82 29.37
C TRP A 105 8.05 4.78 29.84
N ALA A 106 8.34 4.07 30.95
CA ALA A 106 9.70 3.88 31.43
C ALA A 106 10.60 3.09 30.47
N PHE A 107 10.01 2.27 29.59
CA PHE A 107 10.70 1.55 28.53
C PHE A 107 11.11 2.49 27.39
N ILE A 108 10.16 3.29 26.87
CA ILE A 108 10.38 4.31 25.84
C ILE A 108 11.39 5.37 26.32
N GLN A 109 11.29 5.82 27.57
CA GLN A 109 12.19 6.82 28.16
C GLN A 109 13.64 6.34 28.36
N ARG A 110 13.93 5.06 28.05
CA ARG A 110 15.30 4.50 27.98
C ARG A 110 15.81 4.34 26.56
N GLY A 111 15.14 4.92 25.56
CA GLY A 111 15.51 4.87 24.14
C GLY A 111 14.89 3.73 23.35
N ASN A 112 14.16 2.81 23.99
CA ASN A 112 13.53 1.67 23.32
C ASN A 112 12.27 2.05 22.53
N HIS A 113 11.84 1.21 21.61
CA HIS A 113 10.90 1.57 20.54
C HIS A 113 9.54 0.87 20.66
N VAL A 114 8.46 1.49 20.16
CA VAL A 114 7.09 0.93 20.25
C VAL A 114 6.34 0.99 18.92
N LEU A 115 5.77 -0.15 18.51
CA LEU A 115 4.71 -0.23 17.51
C LEU A 115 3.36 -0.39 18.20
N LEU A 116 2.42 0.51 17.93
CA LEU A 116 1.08 0.51 18.50
C LEU A 116 0.03 0.59 17.39
N ALA A 117 -0.80 -0.44 17.24
CA ALA A 117 -1.92 -0.46 16.29
C ALA A 117 -3.25 -0.66 17.03
N LEU A 118 -4.23 0.22 16.80
CA LEU A 118 -5.40 0.41 17.67
C LEU A 118 -6.72 0.56 16.92
N ASP A 119 -7.66 -0.34 17.13
CA ASP A 119 -9.00 -0.24 16.53
C ASP A 119 -9.84 0.91 17.12
N PRO A 120 -10.81 1.44 16.35
CA PRO A 120 -11.81 2.39 16.83
C PRO A 120 -12.63 1.90 18.03
N LEU A 121 -13.01 2.85 18.90
CA LEU A 121 -13.79 2.55 20.10
C LEU A 121 -15.19 2.07 19.73
N GLY A 122 -15.60 0.94 20.33
CA GLY A 122 -16.88 0.28 20.08
C GLY A 122 -16.88 -0.67 18.88
N HIS A 123 -15.98 -0.50 17.91
CA HIS A 123 -15.88 -1.41 16.77
C HIS A 123 -15.53 -2.82 17.26
N ASN A 124 -16.28 -3.85 16.83
CA ASN A 124 -16.18 -5.21 17.36
C ASN A 124 -16.30 -5.30 18.92
N GLY A 125 -16.82 -4.27 19.60
CA GLY A 125 -16.82 -4.17 21.06
C GLY A 125 -15.48 -3.79 21.70
N THR A 126 -14.51 -3.26 20.95
CA THR A 126 -13.23 -2.73 21.46
C THR A 126 -13.46 -1.55 22.42
N SER A 127 -12.72 -1.53 23.52
CA SER A 127 -12.71 -0.45 24.52
C SER A 127 -11.27 -0.14 24.92
N THR A 128 -10.44 0.17 23.92
CA THR A 128 -9.00 0.46 24.05
C THR A 128 -8.73 1.83 24.72
N ASP A 129 -7.49 2.30 24.72
CA ASP A 129 -7.13 3.64 25.21
C ASP A 129 -7.91 4.73 24.47
N ARG A 130 -8.46 5.69 25.21
CA ARG A 130 -9.04 6.92 24.66
C ARG A 130 -7.96 7.96 24.37
N SER A 131 -8.25 8.84 23.42
CA SER A 131 -7.44 10.00 22.99
C SER A 131 -6.79 10.79 24.14
N ASN A 132 -7.53 10.97 25.25
CA ASN A 132 -7.14 11.74 26.42
C ASN A 132 -6.59 10.90 27.58
N SER A 133 -6.22 9.63 27.35
CA SER A 133 -5.90 8.66 28.38
C SER A 133 -4.67 7.80 28.05
N GLY A 134 -4.22 7.02 29.05
CA GLY A 134 -3.24 5.95 28.87
C GLY A 134 -1.96 6.38 28.15
N LEU A 135 -1.54 5.58 27.17
CA LEU A 135 -0.34 5.83 26.39
C LEU A 135 -0.56 6.91 25.32
N LEU A 136 -1.76 7.02 24.77
CA LEU A 136 -2.12 8.01 23.74
C LEU A 136 -1.93 9.45 24.20
N ARG A 137 -2.27 9.76 25.45
CA ARG A 137 -2.03 11.09 26.02
C ARG A 137 -0.55 11.46 26.11
N LEU A 138 0.33 10.47 26.30
CA LEU A 138 1.78 10.67 26.38
C LEU A 138 2.41 10.80 24.98
N PHE A 139 1.89 10.06 24.00
CA PHE A 139 2.26 10.21 22.59
C PHE A 139 1.86 11.59 22.04
N ALA A 140 0.70 12.10 22.45
CA ALA A 140 0.27 13.46 22.13
C ALA A 140 1.24 14.52 22.69
N SER A 141 1.64 14.43 23.97
CA SER A 141 2.45 15.47 24.61
C SER A 141 3.93 15.46 24.24
N ASP A 142 4.52 14.29 24.03
CA ASP A 142 5.97 14.12 23.94
C ASP A 142 6.44 13.72 22.53
N TYR A 143 5.52 13.23 21.69
CA TYR A 143 5.81 12.75 20.32
C TYR A 143 4.93 13.40 19.24
N GLY A 144 4.01 14.31 19.59
CA GLY A 144 3.16 15.00 18.62
C GLY A 144 2.14 14.12 17.88
N ILE A 145 1.88 12.88 18.32
CA ILE A 145 0.88 11.99 17.69
C ILE A 145 -0.41 12.01 18.51
N LEU A 146 -1.41 12.72 18.02
CA LEU A 146 -2.71 12.93 18.68
C LEU A 146 -3.78 12.02 18.03
N VAL A 147 -3.90 10.78 18.50
CA VAL A 147 -4.94 9.85 18.03
C VAL A 147 -6.32 10.27 18.55
N GLN A 148 -7.28 10.46 17.64
CA GLN A 148 -8.64 10.90 17.95
C GLN A 148 -9.54 9.71 18.29
N ASP A 149 -10.62 9.94 19.04
CA ASP A 149 -11.64 8.92 19.37
C ASP A 149 -12.69 8.82 18.24
N THR A 150 -12.23 8.62 17.01
CA THR A 150 -13.04 8.59 15.78
C THR A 150 -13.14 7.18 15.18
N PHE A 151 -14.13 6.98 14.32
CA PHE A 151 -14.14 5.94 13.28
C PHE A 151 -14.07 6.61 11.91
N VAL A 152 -13.12 6.21 11.07
CA VAL A 152 -12.96 6.70 9.69
C VAL A 152 -14.05 6.07 8.81
N THR A 153 -14.91 6.92 8.27
CA THR A 153 -16.11 6.57 7.51
C THR A 153 -16.02 7.10 6.08
N GLU A 154 -16.25 6.23 5.08
CA GLU A 154 -16.41 6.67 3.69
C GLU A 154 -17.86 7.11 3.38
N PRO A 155 -18.09 8.00 2.38
CA PRO A 155 -19.43 8.51 2.04
C PRO A 155 -20.49 7.45 1.69
N TRP A 156 -20.09 6.23 1.35
CA TRP A 156 -20.97 5.11 1.00
C TRP A 156 -21.14 4.06 2.11
N PHE A 157 -20.51 4.26 3.27
CA PHE A 157 -20.67 3.37 4.41
C PHE A 157 -22.07 3.49 5.05
N THR A 158 -22.54 2.38 5.61
CA THR A 158 -23.82 2.30 6.33
C THR A 158 -23.63 1.55 7.63
N ALA A 159 -24.58 1.64 8.56
CA ALA A 159 -24.54 0.86 9.81
C ALA A 159 -24.52 -0.67 9.56
N THR A 160 -24.94 -1.12 8.38
CA THR A 160 -24.83 -2.52 7.95
C THR A 160 -23.41 -2.88 7.54
N THR A 161 -22.72 -2.00 6.80
CA THR A 161 -21.34 -2.27 6.34
C THR A 161 -20.33 -2.10 7.49
N THR A 162 -20.43 -1.04 8.29
CA THR A 162 -19.59 -0.88 9.49
C THR A 162 -19.92 -1.87 10.61
N GLY A 163 -21.05 -2.58 10.52
CA GLY A 163 -21.41 -3.66 11.45
C GLY A 163 -20.56 -4.93 11.29
N ARG A 164 -19.78 -5.06 10.22
CA ARG A 164 -18.90 -6.21 9.92
C ARG A 164 -17.54 -5.71 9.44
N LEU A 165 -16.48 -6.23 10.05
CA LEU A 165 -15.11 -5.81 9.79
C LEU A 165 -14.73 -6.01 8.31
N GLU A 166 -15.08 -7.16 7.76
CA GLU A 166 -14.91 -7.55 6.36
C GLU A 166 -15.69 -6.69 5.35
N ASN A 167 -16.61 -5.82 5.82
CA ASN A 167 -17.37 -4.87 5.00
C ASN A 167 -17.03 -3.40 5.33
N SER A 168 -16.12 -3.13 6.26
CA SER A 168 -15.76 -1.77 6.69
C SER A 168 -14.43 -1.27 6.11
N PHE A 169 -13.99 -1.84 4.99
CA PHE A 169 -12.68 -1.56 4.41
C PHE A 169 -12.63 -0.32 3.50
N SER A 170 -11.50 0.38 3.52
CA SER A 170 -11.18 1.48 2.61
C SER A 170 -9.67 1.51 2.31
N LEU A 171 -9.25 2.39 1.40
CA LEU A 171 -7.85 2.63 1.05
C LEU A 171 -7.34 3.92 1.69
N ALA A 172 -6.26 3.80 2.45
CA ALA A 172 -5.40 4.92 2.80
C ALA A 172 -4.25 5.01 1.79
N TYR A 173 -3.75 6.22 1.56
CA TYR A 173 -2.66 6.50 0.63
C TYR A 173 -1.45 7.06 1.40
N PRO A 174 -0.22 6.94 0.88
CA PRO A 174 0.93 7.58 1.51
C PRO A 174 0.73 9.10 1.61
N ASP A 175 1.16 9.68 2.73
CA ASP A 175 1.14 11.13 2.93
C ASP A 175 2.11 11.84 1.97
N VAL A 176 1.89 13.13 1.72
CA VAL A 176 2.77 13.98 0.91
C VAL A 176 4.10 14.27 1.61
N VAL A 177 4.17 14.15 2.93
CA VAL A 177 5.40 14.28 3.72
C VAL A 177 6.25 13.01 3.55
N ARG A 178 7.21 13.06 2.62
CA ARG A 178 8.10 11.93 2.33
C ARG A 178 8.89 11.46 3.56
N HIS A 179 8.88 10.15 3.78
CA HIS A 179 9.71 9.46 4.77
C HIS A 179 10.08 8.07 4.23
N PRO A 180 11.33 7.57 4.39
CA PRO A 180 11.78 6.30 3.81
C PRO A 180 10.85 5.11 4.03
N VAL A 181 10.08 5.11 5.13
CA VAL A 181 9.07 4.08 5.45
C VAL A 181 7.98 3.96 4.37
N ILE A 182 7.58 5.07 3.75
CA ILE A 182 6.52 5.14 2.74
C ILE A 182 7.05 5.45 1.33
N ASP A 183 8.34 5.72 1.15
CA ASP A 183 8.94 6.08 -0.15
C ASP A 183 8.50 5.15 -1.32
N PRO A 184 8.51 3.80 -1.19
CA PRO A 184 7.98 2.93 -2.24
C PRO A 184 6.49 3.08 -2.50
N LEU A 185 5.70 3.31 -1.44
CA LEU A 185 4.25 3.51 -1.56
C LEU A 185 3.97 4.81 -2.32
N MET A 186 4.75 5.87 -2.06
CA MET A 186 4.67 7.14 -2.78
C MET A 186 5.06 6.97 -4.26
N THR A 187 6.24 6.41 -4.54
CA THR A 187 6.77 6.27 -5.90
C THR A 187 5.81 5.51 -6.82
N TYR A 188 5.22 4.41 -6.32
CA TYR A 188 4.35 3.55 -7.13
C TYR A 188 2.84 3.79 -6.89
N ASN A 189 2.46 4.84 -6.14
CA ASN A 189 1.09 5.17 -5.74
C ASN A 189 0.33 3.94 -5.19
N LEU A 190 0.97 3.20 -4.27
CA LEU A 190 0.36 2.02 -3.67
C LEU A 190 -0.57 2.42 -2.52
N PRO A 191 -1.85 2.02 -2.57
CA PRO A 191 -2.74 2.14 -1.44
C PRO A 191 -2.38 1.11 -0.36
N VAL A 192 -2.80 1.42 0.87
CA VAL A 192 -2.77 0.54 2.03
C VAL A 192 -4.20 0.37 2.51
N GLU A 193 -4.67 -0.88 2.59
CA GLU A 193 -6.03 -1.18 3.00
C GLU A 193 -6.17 -1.09 4.53
N ILE A 194 -7.29 -0.52 4.97
CA ILE A 194 -7.68 -0.36 6.37
C ILE A 194 -9.11 -0.89 6.56
N TRP A 195 -9.41 -1.53 7.69
CA TRP A 195 -10.75 -2.11 7.99
C TRP A 195 -11.54 -1.25 8.98
N GLY A 196 -11.52 0.05 8.73
CA GLY A 196 -11.96 1.09 9.65
C GLY A 196 -10.81 1.52 10.56
N ALA A 197 -10.52 2.81 10.60
CA ALA A 197 -9.40 3.35 11.35
C ALA A 197 -9.81 4.45 12.33
N ARG A 198 -8.93 4.77 13.26
CA ARG A 198 -8.95 6.02 14.03
C ARG A 198 -8.15 7.06 13.27
N SER A 199 -8.72 8.26 13.10
CA SER A 199 -7.95 9.39 12.61
C SER A 199 -6.99 9.90 13.69
N MET A 200 -5.90 10.53 13.27
CA MET A 200 -4.95 11.20 14.15
C MET A 200 -4.53 12.54 13.57
N ARG A 201 -4.09 13.45 14.45
CA ARG A 201 -3.38 14.67 14.07
C ARG A 201 -1.90 14.50 14.38
N VAL A 202 -1.04 15.02 13.53
CA VAL A 202 0.41 14.96 13.68
C VAL A 202 0.94 16.39 13.85
N GLU A 203 1.53 16.67 15.00
CA GLU A 203 2.29 17.89 15.27
C GLU A 203 3.76 17.61 14.93
N PRO A 204 4.29 18.10 13.79
CA PRO A 204 5.55 17.60 13.24
C PRO A 204 6.80 17.99 14.06
N LEU A 205 6.68 18.96 14.96
CA LEU A 205 7.76 19.49 15.78
C LEU A 205 7.30 19.63 17.24
N GLY A 206 7.89 18.86 18.13
CA GLY A 206 7.71 18.93 19.58
C GLY A 206 9.03 19.18 20.33
N PRO A 207 8.99 19.35 21.67
CA PRO A 207 10.20 19.47 22.47
C PRO A 207 11.06 18.20 22.38
N HIS A 208 12.18 18.28 21.65
CA HIS A 208 13.05 17.16 21.31
C HIS A 208 12.44 16.07 20.41
N SER A 209 11.23 16.25 19.87
CA SER A 209 10.57 15.26 19.04
C SER A 209 10.20 15.76 17.66
N THR A 210 10.20 14.85 16.70
CA THR A 210 9.78 15.06 15.32
C THR A 210 8.80 13.98 14.93
N ALA A 211 7.67 14.36 14.37
CA ALA A 211 6.61 13.45 13.96
C ALA A 211 6.33 13.58 12.47
N THR A 212 5.98 12.46 11.84
CA THR A 212 5.71 12.39 10.40
C THR A 212 4.44 11.57 10.16
N PRO A 213 3.42 12.13 9.49
CA PRO A 213 2.30 11.32 9.01
C PRO A 213 2.81 10.34 7.97
N LEU A 214 2.26 9.13 7.96
CA LEU A 214 2.61 8.07 7.02
C LEU A 214 1.50 7.82 6.00
N LEU A 215 0.25 7.78 6.47
CA LEU A 215 -0.91 7.48 5.63
C LEU A 215 -2.04 8.47 5.86
N VAL A 216 -2.81 8.72 4.81
CA VAL A 216 -3.91 9.68 4.75
C VAL A 216 -5.09 9.16 3.91
N THR A 217 -6.32 9.47 4.32
CA THR A 217 -7.55 9.17 3.56
C THR A 217 -7.89 10.30 2.60
N ARG A 218 -8.67 10.01 1.54
CA ARG A 218 -9.09 11.02 0.53
C ARG A 218 -10.52 11.53 0.72
N ALA A 219 -11.52 10.63 0.74
CA ALA A 219 -12.94 10.98 0.77
C ALA A 219 -13.59 10.89 2.17
N ALA A 220 -12.93 10.24 3.12
CA ALA A 220 -13.48 9.92 4.43
C ALA A 220 -13.69 11.12 5.38
N TYR A 221 -14.53 10.90 6.40
CA TYR A 221 -14.63 11.73 7.60
C TYR A 221 -14.43 10.89 8.87
N GLY A 222 -14.03 11.54 9.96
CA GLY A 222 -13.79 10.92 11.26
C GLY A 222 -15.02 11.09 12.15
N GLU A 223 -15.92 10.12 12.07
CA GLU A 223 -17.16 10.02 12.85
C GLU A 223 -16.86 9.94 14.36
N THR A 224 -17.49 10.82 15.13
CA THR A 224 -17.32 10.92 16.60
C THR A 224 -18.52 10.38 17.40
N GLY A 225 -19.63 10.11 16.71
CA GLY A 225 -20.86 9.56 17.25
C GLY A 225 -20.76 8.08 17.63
N LYS A 226 -21.75 7.62 18.41
CA LYS A 226 -21.79 6.24 18.93
C LYS A 226 -22.40 5.28 17.93
N ILE A 227 -21.82 5.15 16.74
CA ILE A 227 -22.31 4.28 15.67
C ILE A 227 -22.38 2.79 16.06
N PHE A 228 -21.55 2.37 17.01
CA PHE A 228 -21.51 0.98 17.53
C PHE A 228 -22.39 0.73 18.78
N ASP A 229 -23.23 1.69 19.20
CA ASP A 229 -24.13 1.45 20.34
C ASP A 229 -25.23 0.43 19.96
N LYS A 230 -25.28 -0.69 20.68
CA LYS A 230 -26.19 -1.81 20.39
C LYS A 230 -27.68 -1.53 20.65
N LYS A 231 -28.03 -0.38 21.24
CA LYS A 231 -29.42 0.01 21.56
C LYS A 231 -29.88 1.20 20.73
N THR A 232 -29.01 2.20 20.59
CA THR A 232 -29.30 3.46 19.91
C THR A 232 -28.04 3.91 19.16
N PRO A 233 -27.69 3.27 18.03
CA PRO A 233 -26.55 3.68 17.24
C PRO A 233 -26.78 5.10 16.70
N ALA A 234 -25.72 5.91 16.63
CA ALA A 234 -25.74 7.15 15.88
C ALA A 234 -25.89 6.85 14.37
N PRO A 235 -26.56 7.73 13.58
CA PRO A 235 -26.47 7.65 12.13
C PRO A 235 -25.03 7.93 11.67
N LEU A 236 -24.66 7.41 10.50
CA LEU A 236 -23.41 7.78 9.81
C LEU A 236 -23.71 8.98 8.91
N GLU A 237 -23.77 10.17 9.51
CA GLU A 237 -24.07 11.43 8.85
C GLU A 237 -23.07 12.50 9.32
N VAL A 238 -22.36 13.13 8.38
CA VAL A 238 -21.28 14.10 8.68
C VAL A 238 -21.80 15.24 9.56
N ASN A 239 -21.27 15.36 10.78
CA ASN A 239 -21.53 16.46 11.69
C ASN A 239 -20.37 17.45 11.69
N LEU A 240 -20.48 18.52 10.89
CA LEU A 240 -19.42 19.54 10.72
C LEU A 240 -19.03 20.28 12.02
N ASP A 241 -19.83 20.23 13.08
CA ASP A 241 -19.50 20.83 14.38
C ASP A 241 -18.66 19.91 15.29
N ALA A 242 -18.54 18.61 14.95
CA ALA A 242 -17.92 17.59 15.80
C ALA A 242 -16.87 16.72 15.08
N ASP A 243 -17.15 16.33 13.85
CA ASP A 243 -16.34 15.37 13.10
C ASP A 243 -15.13 16.02 12.42
N SER A 244 -14.09 15.23 12.20
CA SER A 244 -12.94 15.67 11.41
C SER A 244 -13.17 15.38 9.93
N VAL A 245 -13.01 16.37 9.06
CA VAL A 245 -13.28 16.28 7.62
C VAL A 245 -12.05 16.64 6.78
N GLY A 246 -12.00 16.14 5.55
CA GLY A 246 -10.89 16.34 4.62
C GLY A 246 -9.86 15.22 4.70
N LEU A 247 -8.59 15.54 4.47
CA LEU A 247 -7.49 14.58 4.58
C LEU A 247 -7.26 14.18 6.04
N LEU A 248 -7.52 12.92 6.39
CA LEU A 248 -7.33 12.40 7.75
C LEU A 248 -6.15 11.45 7.80
N ASN A 249 -5.18 11.74 8.67
CA ASN A 249 -4.08 10.79 8.88
C ASN A 249 -4.57 9.57 9.66
N VAL A 250 -4.13 8.38 9.24
CA VAL A 250 -4.48 7.09 9.89
C VAL A 250 -3.25 6.29 10.32
N ALA A 251 -2.05 6.76 9.97
CA ALA A 251 -0.79 6.23 10.48
C ALA A 251 0.22 7.37 10.62
N ALA A 252 1.06 7.31 11.65
CA ALA A 252 2.15 8.24 11.88
C ALA A 252 3.31 7.56 12.61
N LEU A 253 4.50 8.15 12.50
CA LEU A 253 5.64 7.82 13.33
C LEU A 253 6.23 9.06 13.98
N ALA A 254 7.04 8.87 15.01
CA ALA A 254 7.77 9.95 15.65
C ALA A 254 9.06 9.45 16.32
N GLU A 255 10.07 10.31 16.34
CA GLU A 255 11.32 10.10 17.07
C GLU A 255 11.44 11.11 18.21
N ASN A 256 12.08 10.73 19.30
CA ASN A 256 12.51 11.65 20.35
C ASN A 256 14.05 11.67 20.42
N SER A 257 14.63 12.78 20.00
CA SER A 257 16.08 13.03 19.94
C SER A 257 16.78 13.10 21.30
N ALA A 258 16.06 13.28 22.41
CA ALA A 258 16.66 13.29 23.75
C ALA A 258 16.87 11.87 24.32
N THR A 259 16.02 10.92 23.93
CA THR A 259 16.07 9.51 24.37
C THR A 259 16.58 8.56 23.30
N GLY A 260 16.50 8.93 22.02
CA GLY A 260 16.73 8.06 20.87
C GLY A 260 15.55 7.13 20.53
N SER A 261 14.41 7.26 21.22
CA SER A 261 13.28 6.35 21.04
C SER A 261 12.37 6.71 19.86
N ARG A 262 11.90 5.66 19.18
CA ARG A 262 10.98 5.70 18.05
C ARG A 262 9.62 5.14 18.46
N ILE A 263 8.55 5.76 17.97
CA ILE A 263 7.20 5.19 18.03
C ILE A 263 6.56 5.16 16.64
N VAL A 264 5.77 4.13 16.38
CA VAL A 264 4.84 4.07 15.23
C VAL A 264 3.45 3.83 15.77
N VAL A 265 2.48 4.60 15.27
CA VAL A 265 1.08 4.48 15.64
C VAL A 265 0.23 4.28 14.39
N LEU A 266 -0.51 3.17 14.36
CA LEU A 266 -1.51 2.87 13.33
C LEU A 266 -2.90 2.98 13.95
N GLY A 267 -3.80 3.67 13.25
CA GLY A 267 -5.21 3.83 13.65
C GLY A 267 -6.07 2.59 13.40
N ASP A 268 -5.48 1.50 12.89
CA ASP A 268 -6.14 0.24 12.59
C ASP A 268 -5.17 -0.91 12.90
N ALA A 269 -5.66 -1.95 13.58
CA ALA A 269 -4.89 -3.16 13.88
C ALA A 269 -4.92 -4.18 12.73
N GLU A 270 -6.01 -4.22 11.96
CA GLU A 270 -6.21 -5.16 10.85
C GLU A 270 -5.16 -4.97 9.75
N MET A 271 -4.60 -3.75 9.60
CA MET A 271 -3.41 -3.47 8.78
C MET A 271 -2.24 -4.47 8.98
N LEU A 272 -2.14 -5.08 10.18
CA LEU A 272 -1.04 -5.95 10.60
C LEU A 272 -1.47 -7.41 10.89
N LEU A 273 -2.71 -7.80 10.60
CA LEU A 273 -3.24 -9.13 10.90
C LEU A 273 -3.13 -10.11 9.71
N ASN A 274 -2.89 -11.38 10.04
CA ASN A 274 -2.66 -12.51 9.12
C ASN A 274 -3.73 -12.74 8.03
N GLY A 275 -4.96 -12.27 8.21
CA GLY A 275 -6.07 -12.44 7.26
C GLY A 275 -6.71 -11.11 6.84
N PHE A 276 -5.97 -10.02 7.02
CA PHE A 276 -6.30 -8.66 6.63
C PHE A 276 -5.06 -8.08 5.94
N GLY A 277 -4.46 -6.99 6.43
CA GLY A 277 -3.32 -6.35 5.76
C GLY A 277 -2.09 -7.25 5.53
N LEU A 278 -1.88 -8.31 6.33
CA LEU A 278 -0.82 -9.31 6.11
C LEU A 278 -1.37 -10.65 5.59
N ALA A 279 -2.52 -10.65 4.93
CA ALA A 279 -3.03 -11.81 4.21
C ALA A 279 -2.09 -12.23 3.08
N MET A 280 -1.96 -13.55 2.91
CA MET A 280 -1.17 -14.18 1.86
C MET A 280 -2.11 -14.92 0.91
N VAL A 281 -1.87 -14.78 -0.39
CA VAL A 281 -2.61 -15.47 -1.44
C VAL A 281 -2.45 -17.00 -1.27
N PRO A 282 -3.55 -17.78 -1.23
CA PRO A 282 -3.48 -19.22 -1.02
C PRO A 282 -2.69 -19.95 -2.13
N GLY A 283 -1.56 -20.53 -1.77
CA GLY A 283 -0.80 -21.46 -2.61
C GLY A 283 0.51 -20.94 -3.21
N ASN A 284 0.78 -19.62 -3.19
CA ASN A 284 2.03 -19.02 -3.68
C ASN A 284 2.78 -18.14 -2.67
N GLN A 285 2.21 -17.87 -1.49
CA GLN A 285 2.80 -17.01 -0.44
C GLN A 285 3.04 -15.55 -0.84
N GLU A 286 2.41 -15.07 -1.92
CA GLU A 286 2.44 -13.64 -2.28
C GLU A 286 1.50 -12.85 -1.35
N PRO A 287 1.83 -11.60 -0.99
CA PRO A 287 0.94 -10.77 -0.18
C PRO A 287 -0.31 -10.38 -0.98
N ALA A 288 -1.49 -10.57 -0.40
CA ALA A 288 -2.76 -10.14 -1.01
C ALA A 288 -2.89 -8.60 -1.03
N HIS A 289 -2.34 -7.93 -0.01
CA HIS A 289 -2.33 -6.47 0.11
C HIS A 289 -0.88 -5.96 0.12
N LEU A 290 -0.29 -5.79 -1.07
CA LEU A 290 1.14 -5.50 -1.25
C LEU A 290 1.59 -4.22 -0.53
N GLY A 291 0.75 -3.18 -0.50
CA GLY A 291 1.04 -1.93 0.22
C GLY A 291 1.14 -2.12 1.73
N ASN A 292 0.23 -2.88 2.35
CA ASN A 292 0.27 -3.23 3.77
C ASN A 292 1.52 -4.05 4.13
N TYR A 293 1.86 -5.04 3.29
CA TYR A 293 3.04 -5.88 3.49
C TYR A 293 4.34 -5.06 3.42
N LEU A 294 4.47 -4.20 2.41
CA LEU A 294 5.60 -3.26 2.28
C LEU A 294 5.68 -2.31 3.47
N LEU A 295 4.56 -1.72 3.89
CA LEU A 295 4.52 -0.82 5.05
C LEU A 295 5.00 -1.51 6.32
N ALA A 296 4.55 -2.75 6.58
CA ALA A 296 4.96 -3.52 7.75
C ALA A 296 6.47 -3.83 7.73
N GLN A 297 7.03 -4.23 6.59
CA GLN A 297 8.48 -4.44 6.43
C GLN A 297 9.28 -3.18 6.71
N ARG A 298 8.83 -2.03 6.19
CA ARG A 298 9.52 -0.75 6.34
C ARG A 298 9.42 -0.20 7.77
N ILE A 299 8.26 -0.32 8.40
CA ILE A 299 8.06 -0.02 9.84
C ILE A 299 8.99 -0.87 10.70
N ALA A 300 9.05 -2.19 10.45
CA ALA A 300 9.91 -3.08 11.20
C ALA A 300 11.39 -2.71 11.03
N ALA A 301 11.87 -2.49 9.80
CA ALA A 301 13.26 -2.11 9.56
C ALA A 301 13.66 -0.78 10.22
N TRP A 302 12.75 0.20 10.24
CA TRP A 302 12.95 1.48 10.94
C TRP A 302 12.94 1.33 12.48
N LEU A 303 12.07 0.49 13.02
CA LEU A 303 12.03 0.14 14.45
C LEU A 303 13.21 -0.74 14.90
N LEU A 304 13.95 -1.36 13.98
CA LEU A 304 15.17 -2.13 14.23
C LEU A 304 16.46 -1.33 13.96
N ASP A 305 16.35 0.00 13.79
CA ASP A 305 17.45 0.92 13.44
C ASP A 305 18.36 0.42 12.30
N LEU A 306 17.76 -0.31 11.34
CA LEU A 306 18.52 -0.81 10.21
C LEU A 306 18.85 0.35 9.27
N PRO A 307 20.06 0.41 8.70
CA PRO A 307 20.38 1.37 7.66
C PRO A 307 19.46 1.22 6.45
N VAL A 308 19.03 2.33 5.84
CA VAL A 308 18.00 2.33 4.77
C VAL A 308 18.39 1.47 3.57
N GLN A 309 19.69 1.37 3.25
CA GLN A 309 20.18 0.51 2.16
C GLN A 309 20.08 -1.00 2.45
N ASP A 310 19.93 -1.39 3.72
CA ASP A 310 19.80 -2.78 4.16
C ASP A 310 18.32 -3.19 4.33
N TRP A 311 17.38 -2.27 4.11
CA TRP A 311 15.95 -2.55 4.14
C TRP A 311 15.53 -3.44 2.94
N PRO A 312 14.47 -4.27 3.07
CA PRO A 312 14.03 -5.15 2.00
C PRO A 312 13.83 -4.43 0.66
N GLY A 313 14.18 -5.09 -0.44
CA GLY A 313 13.88 -4.60 -1.79
C GLY A 313 12.38 -4.63 -2.10
N LEU A 314 12.01 -4.18 -3.29
CA LEU A 314 10.66 -4.40 -3.81
C LEU A 314 10.45 -5.90 -4.09
N PRO A 315 9.30 -6.50 -3.74
CA PRO A 315 8.98 -7.89 -4.07
C PRO A 315 9.08 -8.17 -5.57
N THR A 316 9.71 -9.29 -5.92
CA THR A 316 9.83 -9.77 -7.30
C THR A 316 8.49 -10.25 -7.84
N GLY A 317 8.31 -10.21 -9.15
CA GLY A 317 7.11 -10.73 -9.82
C GLY A 317 6.13 -9.66 -10.30
N TYR A 318 6.28 -8.41 -9.83
CA TYR A 318 5.46 -7.26 -10.24
C TYR A 318 6.19 -6.33 -11.22
N THR A 319 5.43 -5.61 -12.03
CA THR A 319 5.91 -4.53 -12.91
C THR A 319 6.10 -3.22 -12.13
N TRP A 320 7.31 -2.98 -11.63
CA TRP A 320 7.67 -1.77 -10.91
C TRP A 320 8.07 -0.64 -11.88
N VAL A 321 7.08 0.10 -12.38
CA VAL A 321 7.28 1.31 -13.19
C VAL A 321 6.55 2.46 -12.50
N ALA A 322 7.31 3.49 -12.12
CA ALA A 322 6.75 4.76 -11.69
C ALA A 322 6.15 5.47 -12.91
N VAL A 323 5.29 6.47 -12.68
CA VAL A 323 4.85 7.37 -13.75
C VAL A 323 5.11 8.76 -13.19
N ASP A 324 6.37 9.21 -13.30
CA ASP A 324 6.90 10.43 -12.69
C ASP A 324 7.66 11.35 -13.69
N GLY A 325 7.74 10.94 -14.96
CA GLY A 325 8.33 11.70 -16.06
C GLY A 325 9.81 11.38 -16.30
N LYS A 326 10.26 10.17 -15.94
CA LYS A 326 11.65 9.71 -16.08
C LYS A 326 11.73 8.38 -16.82
N SER A 327 12.96 7.92 -17.07
CA SER A 327 13.25 6.64 -17.72
C SER A 327 13.95 5.62 -16.82
N ASP A 328 14.11 5.90 -15.52
CA ASP A 328 15.03 5.16 -14.63
C ASP A 328 14.59 3.70 -14.41
N GLU A 329 13.28 3.45 -14.33
CA GLU A 329 12.66 2.12 -14.21
C GLU A 329 12.55 1.37 -15.55
N TRP A 330 12.75 2.05 -16.69
CA TRP A 330 12.46 1.48 -18.00
C TRP A 330 13.57 0.55 -18.48
N ALA A 331 13.22 -0.72 -18.67
CA ALA A 331 14.16 -1.73 -19.08
C ALA A 331 14.76 -1.43 -20.47
N ALA A 332 16.07 -1.18 -20.54
CA ALA A 332 16.82 -0.88 -21.78
C ALA A 332 16.78 -1.98 -22.87
N LYS A 333 16.14 -3.13 -22.58
CA LYS A 333 15.83 -4.20 -23.55
C LYS A 333 14.56 -3.93 -24.38
N LEU A 334 13.73 -2.96 -23.98
CA LEU A 334 12.52 -2.60 -24.72
C LEU A 334 12.92 -1.96 -26.04
N ARG A 335 12.23 -2.37 -27.12
CA ARG A 335 12.48 -1.82 -28.46
C ARG A 335 11.92 -0.41 -28.53
N ASN A 336 12.75 0.50 -29.03
CA ASN A 336 12.36 1.85 -29.40
C ASN A 336 11.89 1.94 -30.86
N VAL A 337 11.03 2.91 -31.11
CA VAL A 337 10.81 3.50 -32.44
C VAL A 337 11.37 4.91 -32.41
N GLU A 338 12.21 5.22 -33.39
CA GLU A 338 12.76 6.56 -33.63
C GLU A 338 11.75 7.36 -34.46
N ASP A 339 11.65 8.66 -34.20
CA ASP A 339 10.83 9.62 -34.94
C ASP A 339 11.73 10.76 -35.48
N PRO A 340 11.43 11.38 -36.64
CA PRO A 340 12.38 12.28 -37.31
C PRO A 340 12.51 13.66 -36.64
N THR A 341 13.56 13.86 -35.85
CA THR A 341 13.84 15.14 -35.15
C THR A 341 13.68 16.39 -36.03
N GLY A 342 12.88 17.34 -35.55
CA GLY A 342 12.65 18.65 -36.15
C GLY A 342 11.52 18.69 -37.18
N ASP A 343 10.59 17.74 -37.17
CA ASP A 343 9.35 17.80 -37.94
C ASP A 343 8.24 18.58 -37.20
N SER A 344 8.33 18.72 -35.87
CA SER A 344 7.61 19.73 -35.12
C SER A 344 8.39 21.05 -35.01
N ALA A 345 7.64 22.17 -34.98
CA ALA A 345 8.22 23.50 -34.78
C ALA A 345 8.53 23.83 -33.30
N LEU A 346 8.13 22.95 -32.37
CA LEU A 346 8.25 23.15 -30.92
C LEU A 346 8.99 21.96 -30.29
N PRO A 347 10.28 22.08 -29.93
CA PRO A 347 11.10 20.97 -29.42
C PRO A 347 10.55 20.21 -28.20
N ALA A 348 9.71 20.83 -27.37
CA ALA A 348 9.05 20.17 -26.23
C ALA A 348 7.87 19.25 -26.62
N TYR A 349 7.54 19.21 -27.91
CA TYR A 349 6.50 18.38 -28.52
C TYR A 349 7.01 17.58 -29.73
N ASP A 350 8.25 17.83 -30.17
CA ASP A 350 8.97 17.11 -31.24
C ASP A 350 9.42 15.76 -30.69
N MET A 351 8.67 14.68 -30.97
CA MET A 351 9.03 13.34 -30.54
C MET A 351 10.31 12.88 -31.23
N THR A 352 11.10 12.08 -30.52
CA THR A 352 12.36 11.52 -31.04
C THR A 352 12.47 10.03 -30.79
N GLU A 353 11.89 9.55 -29.68
CA GLU A 353 11.90 8.13 -29.34
C GLU A 353 10.63 7.74 -28.57
N VAL A 354 9.99 6.63 -28.97
CA VAL A 354 8.84 6.06 -28.25
C VAL A 354 9.09 4.59 -27.90
N ARG A 355 8.75 4.21 -26.67
CA ARG A 355 8.73 2.82 -26.18
C ARG A 355 7.34 2.48 -25.63
N ALA A 356 6.86 1.27 -25.91
CA ALA A 356 5.57 0.78 -25.43
C ALA A 356 5.67 -0.68 -24.95
N PHE A 357 5.03 -0.98 -23.82
CA PHE A 357 4.81 -2.36 -23.39
C PHE A 357 3.51 -2.48 -22.59
N GLN A 358 2.90 -3.66 -22.58
CA GLN A 358 1.78 -3.98 -21.69
C GLN A 358 2.18 -5.08 -20.71
N ASN A 359 1.76 -4.97 -19.45
CA ASN A 359 1.85 -6.08 -18.50
C ASN A 359 0.49 -6.81 -18.43
N GLN A 360 0.19 -7.52 -17.35
CA GLN A 360 -1.11 -8.21 -17.24
C GLN A 360 -2.32 -7.26 -17.10
N ASP A 361 -2.10 -6.00 -16.68
CA ASP A 361 -3.12 -5.08 -16.16
C ASP A 361 -3.19 -3.74 -16.92
N TYR A 362 -2.04 -3.21 -17.33
CA TYR A 362 -1.89 -1.87 -17.90
C TYR A 362 -0.96 -1.85 -19.13
N LEU A 363 -1.26 -0.97 -20.09
CA LEU A 363 -0.34 -0.45 -21.11
C LEU A 363 0.51 0.67 -20.51
N TYR A 364 1.80 0.69 -20.82
CA TYR A 364 2.75 1.73 -20.46
C TYR A 364 3.40 2.31 -21.71
N LEU A 365 3.55 3.64 -21.75
CA LEU A 365 4.28 4.39 -22.78
C LEU A 365 5.38 5.25 -22.14
N LEU A 366 6.52 5.35 -22.81
CA LEU A 366 7.58 6.33 -22.56
C LEU A 366 7.87 7.04 -23.89
N LEU A 367 7.77 8.36 -23.90
CA LEU A 367 8.08 9.22 -25.05
C LEU A 367 9.22 10.16 -24.65
N GLN A 368 10.19 10.31 -25.54
CA GLN A 368 11.24 11.32 -25.49
C GLN A 368 10.99 12.37 -26.57
N THR A 369 11.20 13.64 -26.23
CA THR A 369 11.14 14.80 -27.12
C THR A 369 12.50 15.50 -27.24
N ASP A 370 12.72 16.34 -28.27
CA ASP A 370 14.00 17.04 -28.52
C ASP A 370 14.41 18.00 -27.38
N ALA A 371 13.43 18.58 -26.69
CA ALA A 371 13.58 19.27 -25.42
C ALA A 371 12.65 18.68 -24.35
N ALA A 372 12.90 18.99 -23.07
CA ALA A 372 12.06 18.56 -21.95
C ALA A 372 10.57 18.91 -22.22
N PRO A 373 9.64 17.94 -22.09
CA PRO A 373 8.22 18.15 -22.38
C PRO A 373 7.58 19.30 -21.61
N ASP A 374 6.60 19.96 -22.23
CA ASP A 374 5.81 20.99 -21.55
C ASP A 374 4.82 20.36 -20.55
N ALA A 375 4.57 21.03 -19.42
CA ALA A 375 3.60 20.58 -18.42
C ALA A 375 2.13 20.66 -18.92
N ALA A 376 1.87 21.37 -20.01
CA ALA A 376 0.58 21.40 -20.70
C ALA A 376 0.41 20.28 -21.74
N VAL A 377 1.38 19.39 -21.92
CA VAL A 377 1.33 18.36 -22.97
C VAL A 377 0.15 17.39 -22.79
N HIS A 378 -0.59 17.20 -23.88
CA HIS A 378 -1.61 16.17 -23.99
C HIS A 378 -1.26 15.17 -25.09
N LEU A 379 -1.69 13.93 -24.91
CA LEU A 379 -1.53 12.83 -25.85
C LEU A 379 -2.89 12.42 -26.41
N ARG A 380 -2.96 12.17 -27.72
CA ARG A 380 -4.03 11.35 -28.33
C ARG A 380 -3.45 9.99 -28.66
N LEU A 381 -4.08 8.93 -28.14
CA LEU A 381 -3.70 7.54 -28.35
C LEU A 381 -4.82 6.82 -29.10
N GLY A 382 -4.59 6.50 -30.37
CA GLY A 382 -5.45 5.63 -31.17
C GLY A 382 -5.03 4.17 -31.05
N LEU A 383 -6.01 3.28 -30.88
CA LEU A 383 -5.80 1.86 -30.64
C LEU A 383 -6.67 1.04 -31.58
N ASP A 384 -6.02 0.14 -32.32
CA ASP A 384 -6.66 -0.93 -33.08
C ASP A 384 -6.80 -2.14 -32.16
N THR A 385 -8.03 -2.61 -31.93
CA THR A 385 -8.32 -3.73 -31.02
C THR A 385 -8.77 -5.00 -31.75
N ASN A 386 -8.79 -4.98 -33.09
CA ASN A 386 -9.23 -6.08 -33.93
C ASN A 386 -8.22 -6.46 -35.05
N ASN A 387 -7.16 -5.66 -35.22
CA ASN A 387 -6.08 -5.80 -36.20
C ASN A 387 -6.57 -5.68 -37.67
N ASP A 388 -7.51 -4.76 -37.96
CA ASP A 388 -7.87 -4.36 -39.34
C ASP A 388 -7.12 -3.14 -39.87
N GLY A 389 -6.24 -2.54 -39.05
CA GLY A 389 -5.46 -1.35 -39.38
C GLY A 389 -6.20 -0.04 -39.13
N ARG A 390 -7.26 -0.04 -38.30
CA ARG A 390 -8.02 1.16 -37.94
C ARG A 390 -8.11 1.36 -36.44
N THR A 391 -8.21 2.62 -36.05
CA THR A 391 -8.49 3.03 -34.68
C THR A 391 -9.92 2.64 -34.27
N ASP A 392 -10.05 1.64 -33.39
CA ASP A 392 -11.31 1.24 -32.72
C ASP A 392 -11.60 2.11 -31.50
N LYS A 393 -10.55 2.44 -30.74
CA LYS A 393 -10.63 3.20 -29.50
C LYS A 393 -9.68 4.38 -29.53
N THR A 394 -10.07 5.48 -28.89
CA THR A 394 -9.22 6.66 -28.74
C THR A 394 -9.22 7.11 -27.29
N LEU A 395 -8.03 7.28 -26.72
CA LEU A 395 -7.84 7.96 -25.44
C LEU A 395 -7.28 9.37 -25.67
N PHE A 396 -7.76 10.33 -24.91
CA PHE A 396 -7.15 11.65 -24.75
C PHE A 396 -6.60 11.76 -23.33
N ALA A 397 -5.33 12.08 -23.19
CA ALA A 397 -4.62 11.97 -21.93
C ALA A 397 -3.78 13.22 -21.66
N GLY A 398 -4.15 13.99 -20.63
CA GLY A 398 -3.30 15.03 -20.05
C GLY A 398 -2.78 14.61 -18.69
N ILE A 399 -1.89 15.41 -18.11
CA ILE A 399 -1.32 15.17 -16.77
C ILE A 399 -2.42 15.13 -15.69
N ASP A 400 -3.41 16.01 -15.79
CA ASP A 400 -4.51 16.10 -14.81
C ASP A 400 -5.59 15.02 -14.99
N GLN A 401 -5.96 14.69 -16.24
CA GLN A 401 -7.11 13.82 -16.54
C GLN A 401 -6.93 13.04 -17.85
N VAL A 402 -7.45 11.81 -17.85
CA VAL A 402 -7.50 10.91 -19.01
C VAL A 402 -8.95 10.55 -19.32
N PHE A 403 -9.32 10.53 -20.59
CA PHE A 403 -10.66 10.20 -21.08
C PHE A 403 -10.60 9.18 -22.21
N ALA A 404 -11.51 8.20 -22.18
CA ALA A 404 -11.84 7.37 -23.34
C ALA A 404 -12.96 8.04 -24.16
N MET A 405 -12.79 8.05 -25.48
CA MET A 405 -13.85 8.42 -26.41
C MET A 405 -14.81 7.25 -26.61
N THR A 406 -16.11 7.52 -26.54
CA THR A 406 -17.17 6.56 -26.83
C THR A 406 -18.24 7.19 -27.71
N PRO A 407 -19.13 6.40 -28.36
CA PRO A 407 -20.24 6.94 -29.16
C PRO A 407 -21.21 7.85 -28.38
N VAL A 408 -21.20 7.79 -27.04
CA VAL A 408 -22.06 8.60 -26.16
C VAL A 408 -21.33 9.79 -25.50
N GLY A 409 -20.03 9.95 -25.76
CA GLY A 409 -19.22 11.05 -25.23
C GLY A 409 -17.89 10.60 -24.61
N ARG A 410 -17.29 11.48 -23.79
CA ARG A 410 -16.06 11.20 -23.04
C ARG A 410 -16.38 10.51 -21.72
N ILE A 411 -15.66 9.44 -21.42
CA ILE A 411 -15.71 8.74 -20.13
C ILE A 411 -14.34 8.88 -19.45
N PRO A 412 -14.25 9.43 -18.22
CA PRO A 412 -12.98 9.49 -17.49
C PRO A 412 -12.39 8.10 -17.23
N VAL A 413 -11.07 7.98 -17.31
CA VAL A 413 -10.32 6.76 -16.98
C VAL A 413 -9.43 7.06 -15.78
N SER A 414 -10.01 6.99 -14.57
CA SER A 414 -9.45 7.59 -13.36
C SER A 414 -8.21 6.90 -12.76
N ASP A 415 -7.93 5.65 -13.13
CA ASP A 415 -6.73 4.91 -12.72
C ASP A 415 -5.59 4.94 -13.78
N ALA A 416 -5.86 5.55 -14.95
CA ALA A 416 -4.81 5.95 -15.87
C ALA A 416 -4.04 7.16 -15.32
N LYS A 417 -2.78 7.32 -15.74
CA LYS A 417 -1.92 8.43 -15.31
C LYS A 417 -0.99 8.84 -16.44
N VAL A 418 -0.70 10.14 -16.54
CA VAL A 418 0.37 10.73 -17.34
C VAL A 418 1.28 11.53 -16.41
N ALA A 419 2.58 11.59 -16.71
CA ALA A 419 3.53 12.50 -16.10
C ALA A 419 4.48 13.06 -17.17
N ALA A 420 4.88 14.31 -17.00
CA ALA A 420 5.89 14.97 -17.83
C ALA A 420 7.04 15.46 -16.94
N GLY A 421 8.27 15.17 -17.33
CA GLY A 421 9.49 15.53 -16.61
C GLY A 421 10.64 15.74 -17.59
N ASP A 422 11.63 14.86 -17.57
CA ASP A 422 12.62 14.76 -18.66
C ASP A 422 12.03 13.95 -19.85
N TYR A 423 11.01 13.14 -19.58
CA TYR A 423 10.25 12.30 -20.52
C TYR A 423 8.75 12.48 -20.29
N ILE A 424 7.93 12.03 -21.25
CA ILE A 424 6.50 11.79 -21.01
C ILE A 424 6.31 10.31 -20.70
N GLU A 425 5.77 10.02 -19.52
CA GLU A 425 5.34 8.67 -19.15
C GLU A 425 3.82 8.59 -19.09
N ALA A 426 3.26 7.48 -19.55
CA ALA A 426 1.83 7.23 -19.44
C ALA A 426 1.51 5.78 -19.10
N ARG A 427 0.44 5.57 -18.33
CA ARG A 427 -0.09 4.25 -17.98
C ARG A 427 -1.61 4.23 -18.16
N PHE A 428 -2.13 3.24 -18.89
CA PHE A 428 -3.55 3.09 -19.22
C PHE A 428 -4.04 1.67 -18.92
N PRO A 429 -5.22 1.49 -18.29
CA PRO A 429 -5.72 0.16 -17.96
C PRO A 429 -6.19 -0.60 -19.22
N LEU A 430 -5.95 -1.91 -19.26
CA LEU A 430 -6.28 -2.74 -20.42
C LEU A 430 -7.78 -2.82 -20.74
N ARG A 431 -8.69 -2.59 -19.78
CA ARG A 431 -10.12 -2.43 -20.09
C ARG A 431 -10.39 -1.27 -21.05
N SER A 432 -9.65 -0.17 -20.89
CA SER A 432 -9.77 1.02 -21.72
C SER A 432 -9.02 0.87 -23.03
N THR A 433 -7.85 0.22 -23.06
CA THR A 433 -7.06 0.06 -24.28
C THR A 433 -7.45 -1.14 -25.15
N GLY A 434 -8.02 -2.19 -24.57
CA GLY A 434 -8.05 -3.53 -25.15
C GLY A 434 -6.90 -4.40 -24.64
N LEU A 435 -7.05 -5.74 -24.73
CA LEU A 435 -6.08 -6.74 -24.23
C LEU A 435 -5.08 -7.19 -25.31
N GLU A 436 -5.54 -7.20 -26.57
CA GLU A 436 -4.79 -7.61 -27.77
C GLU A 436 -4.80 -6.45 -28.76
N MET A 437 -4.37 -5.27 -28.31
CA MET A 437 -4.38 -4.04 -29.10
C MET A 437 -3.04 -3.74 -29.77
N GLN A 438 -3.09 -3.00 -30.86
CA GLN A 438 -1.96 -2.27 -31.42
C GLN A 438 -2.21 -0.78 -31.31
N ILE A 439 -1.14 -0.01 -31.16
CA ILE A 439 -1.21 1.44 -31.29
C ILE A 439 -1.37 1.73 -32.79
N SER A 440 -2.39 2.51 -33.16
CA SER A 440 -2.65 2.95 -34.53
C SER A 440 -2.37 4.43 -34.74
N GLU A 441 -2.33 5.21 -33.67
CA GLU A 441 -2.00 6.64 -33.67
C GLU A 441 -1.41 7.03 -32.31
N LEU A 442 -0.37 7.88 -32.33
CA LEU A 442 0.14 8.56 -31.13
C LEU A 442 0.56 9.98 -31.54
N CYS A 443 -0.06 10.99 -30.93
CA CYS A 443 0.18 12.40 -31.27
C CYS A 443 0.23 13.28 -30.01
N LEU A 444 1.00 14.36 -30.07
CA LEU A 444 1.15 15.36 -29.01
C LEU A 444 0.47 16.70 -29.36
N PHE A 445 -0.03 17.38 -28.34
CA PHE A 445 -0.82 18.62 -28.42
C PHE A 445 -0.51 19.53 -27.22
N ASP A 446 -0.66 20.85 -27.42
CA ASP A 446 -0.66 21.89 -26.37
C ASP A 446 -2.06 22.15 -25.77
N ASP A 447 -3.12 21.68 -26.44
CA ASP A 447 -4.48 21.60 -25.92
C ASP A 447 -5.08 20.19 -26.13
N SER A 448 -6.37 19.95 -25.88
CA SER A 448 -6.97 18.60 -25.96
C SER A 448 -7.77 18.32 -27.25
N GLU A 449 -7.92 19.29 -28.16
CA GLU A 449 -8.84 19.19 -29.31
C GLU A 449 -8.35 19.88 -30.61
N GLY A 450 -7.17 20.50 -30.60
CA GLY A 450 -6.57 21.20 -31.73
C GLY A 450 -6.01 20.28 -32.82
N ASN A 451 -5.20 20.89 -33.70
CA ASN A 451 -4.35 20.10 -34.58
C ASN A 451 -3.19 19.53 -33.74
N PRO A 452 -2.72 18.29 -34.01
CA PRO A 452 -1.52 17.79 -33.38
C PRO A 452 -0.33 18.70 -33.71
N LEU A 453 0.49 18.96 -32.71
CA LEU A 453 1.80 19.60 -32.89
C LEU A 453 2.82 18.61 -33.45
N ASP A 454 2.61 17.33 -33.18
CA ASP A 454 3.39 16.22 -33.67
C ASP A 454 2.58 14.90 -33.64
N CYS A 455 2.90 13.96 -34.54
CA CYS A 455 2.32 12.62 -34.65
C CYS A 455 3.36 11.62 -35.16
N LEU A 456 3.59 10.57 -34.37
CA LEU A 456 4.56 9.51 -34.63
C LEU A 456 4.37 8.86 -36.00
N GLU A 457 5.39 8.88 -36.86
CA GLU A 457 5.27 8.42 -38.26
C GLU A 457 4.93 6.93 -38.39
N SER A 458 5.27 6.12 -37.38
CA SER A 458 5.04 4.67 -37.37
C SER A 458 4.78 4.16 -35.95
N PRO A 459 3.68 3.43 -35.69
CA PRO A 459 3.31 3.04 -34.34
C PRO A 459 4.32 2.08 -33.69
N PRO A 460 4.55 2.18 -32.37
CA PRO A 460 5.52 1.36 -31.68
C PRO A 460 4.94 -0.03 -31.41
N PRO A 461 5.75 -1.11 -31.51
CA PRO A 461 5.30 -2.44 -31.16
C PRO A 461 5.06 -2.52 -29.65
N VAL A 462 3.83 -2.86 -29.24
CA VAL A 462 3.50 -3.09 -27.83
C VAL A 462 4.11 -4.43 -27.39
N MET A 463 5.21 -4.37 -26.63
CA MET A 463 5.87 -5.56 -26.11
C MET A 463 5.09 -6.14 -24.92
N ALA A 464 5.12 -7.47 -24.74
CA ALA A 464 4.64 -8.09 -23.51
C ALA A 464 5.69 -7.91 -22.39
N GLY A 465 5.28 -7.32 -21.27
CA GLY A 465 6.02 -7.22 -20.02
C GLY A 465 5.68 -8.37 -19.07
N ASP A 466 6.60 -8.66 -18.15
CA ASP A 466 6.46 -9.72 -17.17
C ASP A 466 5.72 -9.21 -15.90
N GLY A 467 4.76 -10.01 -15.41
CA GLY A 467 4.06 -9.78 -14.13
C GLY A 467 2.80 -8.90 -14.17
N PRO A 468 2.03 -8.85 -13.07
CA PRO A 468 0.97 -7.86 -12.85
C PRO A 468 1.52 -6.52 -12.35
N SER A 469 0.64 -5.52 -12.33
CA SER A 469 0.87 -4.24 -11.66
C SER A 469 0.89 -4.44 -10.14
N PRO A 470 1.72 -3.70 -9.38
CA PRO A 470 1.73 -3.76 -7.92
C PRO A 470 0.46 -3.18 -7.27
N SER A 471 -0.39 -2.50 -8.03
CA SER A 471 -1.80 -2.25 -7.66
C SER A 471 -2.75 -2.54 -8.83
N ILE A 472 -3.81 -3.29 -8.55
CA ILE A 472 -4.90 -3.63 -9.50
C ILE A 472 -5.87 -2.46 -9.67
N LEU A 473 -5.93 -1.55 -8.69
CA LEU A 473 -6.73 -0.32 -8.70
C LEU A 473 -5.84 0.86 -8.31
N ASN A 474 -5.51 1.71 -9.27
CA ASN A 474 -4.70 2.91 -9.00
C ASN A 474 -5.54 4.13 -8.59
N PHE A 475 -6.87 3.99 -8.56
CA PHE A 475 -7.82 5.00 -8.08
C PHE A 475 -9.09 4.32 -7.55
N SER A 476 -9.58 4.75 -6.38
CA SER A 476 -10.90 4.36 -5.87
C SER A 476 -11.46 5.35 -4.84
N ASP A 477 -11.96 6.49 -5.30
CA ASP A 477 -12.79 7.38 -4.47
C ASP A 477 -14.29 6.96 -4.53
N GLY A 478 -14.55 5.64 -4.49
CA GLY A 478 -15.89 5.06 -4.64
C GLY A 478 -16.03 3.66 -4.03
N PRO A 479 -17.25 3.10 -3.99
CA PRO A 479 -17.53 1.77 -3.45
C PRO A 479 -16.62 0.68 -4.03
N MET A 480 -16.19 -0.25 -3.18
CA MET A 480 -15.32 -1.36 -3.53
C MET A 480 -15.90 -2.69 -3.06
N ALA A 481 -15.52 -3.76 -3.73
CA ALA A 481 -15.83 -5.12 -3.37
C ALA A 481 -14.56 -5.97 -3.31
N SER A 482 -14.39 -6.75 -2.24
CA SER A 482 -13.42 -7.84 -2.21
C SER A 482 -14.13 -9.16 -2.54
N VAL A 483 -13.52 -9.99 -3.38
CA VAL A 483 -14.05 -11.31 -3.74
C VAL A 483 -14.04 -12.24 -2.52
N PHE A 484 -15.18 -12.89 -2.25
CA PHE A 484 -15.36 -13.84 -1.14
C PHE A 484 -15.73 -15.23 -1.66
N THR A 485 -14.79 -16.18 -1.62
CA THR A 485 -14.96 -17.53 -2.16
C THR A 485 -13.96 -18.55 -1.61
N ASN A 486 -14.41 -19.79 -1.40
CA ASN A 486 -13.53 -20.92 -1.06
C ASN A 486 -12.87 -21.58 -2.30
N SER A 487 -13.06 -21.01 -3.50
CA SER A 487 -12.49 -21.55 -4.73
C SER A 487 -12.21 -20.45 -5.75
N ALA A 488 -13.24 -19.97 -6.43
CA ALA A 488 -13.12 -18.97 -7.48
C ALA A 488 -14.45 -18.25 -7.71
N ALA A 489 -14.40 -16.94 -7.97
CA ALA A 489 -15.51 -16.17 -8.52
C ALA A 489 -15.33 -16.02 -10.04
N ASN A 490 -16.42 -15.92 -10.79
CA ASN A 490 -16.35 -15.71 -12.24
C ASN A 490 -16.91 -14.34 -12.56
N MET A 491 -16.07 -13.43 -13.07
CA MET A 491 -16.53 -12.17 -13.65
C MET A 491 -17.11 -12.45 -15.04
N ARG A 492 -18.29 -11.91 -15.34
CA ARG A 492 -19.05 -12.19 -16.58
C ARG A 492 -19.35 -10.93 -17.36
N SER A 493 -19.63 -11.06 -18.65
CA SER A 493 -20.00 -9.91 -19.50
C SER A 493 -21.42 -9.38 -19.24
N GLY A 494 -22.21 -10.04 -18.39
CA GLY A 494 -23.57 -9.62 -18.04
C GLY A 494 -24.10 -10.31 -16.77
N PRO A 495 -25.20 -9.81 -16.18
CA PRO A 495 -25.71 -10.20 -14.85
C PRO A 495 -26.49 -11.54 -14.86
N ALA A 496 -25.94 -12.59 -15.46
CA ALA A 496 -26.48 -13.95 -15.38
C ALA A 496 -25.41 -15.01 -15.65
N GLN A 497 -25.62 -16.24 -15.16
CA GLN A 497 -24.70 -17.36 -15.37
C GLN A 497 -24.57 -17.81 -16.84
N THR A 498 -25.50 -17.39 -17.70
CA THR A 498 -25.51 -17.64 -19.15
C THR A 498 -24.57 -16.72 -19.93
N PHE A 499 -24.19 -15.56 -19.39
CA PHE A 499 -23.23 -14.67 -20.06
C PHE A 499 -21.82 -15.27 -20.04
N PRO A 500 -21.02 -15.07 -21.10
CA PRO A 500 -19.61 -15.44 -21.14
C PRO A 500 -18.84 -14.96 -19.90
N ARG A 501 -17.90 -15.79 -19.46
CA ARG A 501 -16.93 -15.43 -18.44
C ARG A 501 -15.81 -14.61 -19.07
N LEU A 502 -15.53 -13.46 -18.48
CA LEU A 502 -14.36 -12.63 -18.78
C LEU A 502 -13.14 -13.16 -18.02
N GLU A 503 -13.28 -13.34 -16.71
CA GLU A 503 -12.18 -13.66 -15.81
C GLU A 503 -12.60 -14.60 -14.68
N THR A 504 -11.64 -15.31 -14.10
CA THR A 504 -11.79 -16.10 -12.87
C THR A 504 -10.93 -15.47 -11.78
N LEU A 505 -11.55 -15.04 -10.68
CA LEU A 505 -10.90 -14.32 -9.59
C LEU A 505 -10.77 -15.19 -8.34
N THR A 506 -9.71 -14.97 -7.57
CA THR A 506 -9.46 -15.62 -6.28
C THR A 506 -10.07 -14.84 -5.12
N ASP A 507 -10.20 -15.49 -3.96
CA ASP A 507 -10.55 -14.84 -2.69
C ASP A 507 -9.63 -13.63 -2.40
N GLY A 508 -10.17 -12.59 -1.77
CA GLY A 508 -9.46 -11.36 -1.43
C GLY A 508 -9.30 -10.36 -2.59
N THR A 509 -9.51 -10.76 -3.85
CA THR A 509 -9.30 -9.87 -5.01
C THR A 509 -10.16 -8.60 -4.91
N LEU A 510 -9.52 -7.43 -4.87
CA LEU A 510 -10.17 -6.13 -4.76
C LEU A 510 -10.65 -5.62 -6.13
N LEU A 511 -11.86 -5.08 -6.16
CA LEU A 511 -12.55 -4.56 -7.34
C LEU A 511 -13.26 -3.24 -7.00
N LEU A 512 -13.34 -2.33 -7.97
CA LEU A 512 -14.23 -1.16 -7.87
C LEU A 512 -15.67 -1.61 -8.17
N ALA A 513 -16.64 -1.23 -7.36
CA ALA A 513 -18.06 -1.56 -7.56
C ALA A 513 -18.78 -0.37 -8.22
N THR A 514 -19.01 -0.47 -9.53
CA THR A 514 -19.50 0.64 -10.36
C THR A 514 -21.02 0.71 -10.45
N GLY A 515 -21.73 -0.37 -10.14
CA GLY A 515 -23.19 -0.43 -10.26
C GLY A 515 -23.76 -1.80 -9.91
N ARG A 516 -25.05 -2.00 -10.22
CA ARG A 516 -25.78 -3.26 -10.01
C ARG A 516 -26.91 -3.42 -11.01
N ASN A 517 -27.54 -4.60 -11.01
CA ASN A 517 -28.82 -4.80 -11.70
C ASN A 517 -29.99 -4.32 -10.83
N GLU A 518 -31.20 -4.29 -11.39
CA GLU A 518 -32.41 -3.80 -10.69
C GLU A 518 -32.69 -4.55 -9.38
N ALA A 519 -32.44 -5.87 -9.35
CA ALA A 519 -32.68 -6.74 -8.20
C ALA A 519 -31.57 -6.69 -7.12
N GLY A 520 -30.37 -6.21 -7.45
CA GLY A 520 -29.22 -6.18 -6.53
C GLY A 520 -28.55 -7.52 -6.27
N ASP A 521 -28.91 -8.58 -7.02
CA ASP A 521 -28.27 -9.90 -6.92
C ASP A 521 -27.02 -10.04 -7.81
N TRP A 522 -26.78 -9.06 -8.70
CA TRP A 522 -25.53 -8.90 -9.46
C TRP A 522 -24.98 -7.48 -9.33
N VAL A 523 -23.68 -7.39 -9.09
CA VAL A 523 -22.90 -6.15 -8.98
C VAL A 523 -22.04 -6.01 -10.24
N GLN A 524 -22.05 -4.83 -10.84
CA GLN A 524 -21.09 -4.46 -11.86
C GLN A 524 -19.79 -4.02 -11.17
N VAL A 525 -18.69 -4.59 -11.61
CA VAL A 525 -17.37 -4.46 -11.01
C VAL A 525 -16.31 -4.18 -12.07
N GLU A 526 -15.22 -3.56 -11.65
CA GLU A 526 -14.14 -3.11 -12.52
C GLU A 526 -12.76 -3.40 -11.90
N ASN A 527 -11.82 -3.83 -12.74
CA ASN A 527 -10.39 -3.91 -12.44
C ASN A 527 -9.57 -3.31 -13.60
N ALA A 528 -8.25 -3.42 -13.59
CA ALA A 528 -7.43 -2.90 -14.69
C ALA A 528 -7.76 -3.53 -16.07
N ARG A 529 -8.25 -4.78 -16.10
CA ARG A 529 -8.40 -5.61 -17.31
C ARG A 529 -9.81 -5.63 -17.89
N TYR A 530 -10.83 -5.57 -17.05
CA TYR A 530 -12.24 -5.75 -17.41
C TYR A 530 -13.18 -4.85 -16.60
N THR A 531 -14.30 -4.50 -17.24
CA THR A 531 -15.55 -4.13 -16.57
C THR A 531 -16.54 -5.28 -16.79
N GLY A 532 -17.18 -5.79 -15.73
CA GLY A 532 -18.01 -6.98 -15.80
C GLY A 532 -18.93 -7.15 -14.60
N TRP A 533 -19.50 -8.34 -14.45
CA TRP A 533 -20.56 -8.64 -13.50
C TRP A 533 -20.23 -9.85 -12.63
N ILE A 534 -20.45 -9.72 -11.32
CA ILE A 534 -20.31 -10.80 -10.33
C ILE A 534 -21.58 -10.89 -9.48
N ALA A 535 -21.99 -12.11 -9.12
CA ALA A 535 -23.14 -12.31 -8.24
C ALA A 535 -22.84 -11.79 -6.82
N ALA A 536 -23.74 -10.99 -6.26
CA ALA A 536 -23.49 -10.20 -5.04
C ALA A 536 -23.09 -11.06 -3.82
N PHE A 537 -23.54 -12.31 -3.74
CA PHE A 537 -23.20 -13.23 -2.64
C PHE A 537 -21.75 -13.74 -2.66
N LEU A 538 -20.98 -13.45 -3.72
CA LEU A 538 -19.54 -13.75 -3.85
C LEU A 538 -18.67 -12.53 -3.53
N LEU A 539 -19.23 -11.46 -2.96
CA LEU A 539 -18.55 -10.21 -2.70
C LEU A 539 -18.75 -9.75 -1.26
N ASN A 540 -17.66 -9.33 -0.61
CA ASN A 540 -17.70 -8.44 0.54
C ASN A 540 -17.67 -7.00 0.01
N LEU A 541 -18.84 -6.37 -0.08
CA LEU A 541 -19.00 -4.99 -0.56
C LEU A 541 -18.88 -4.00 0.63
N ASN A 542 -18.15 -2.90 0.47
CA ASN A 542 -18.01 -1.87 1.53
C ASN A 542 -19.13 -0.81 1.53
N ALA A 543 -20.09 -0.94 0.62
CA ALA A 543 -21.31 -0.13 0.51
C ALA A 543 -22.57 -1.02 0.65
N ASP A 544 -23.74 -0.40 0.83
CA ASP A 544 -25.01 -1.10 0.58
C ASP A 544 -25.16 -1.34 -0.93
N VAL A 545 -25.36 -2.59 -1.34
CA VAL A 545 -25.59 -2.95 -2.74
C VAL A 545 -26.75 -2.15 -3.33
N MET A 546 -27.81 -1.89 -2.56
CA MET A 546 -28.98 -1.17 -3.06
C MET A 546 -28.71 0.32 -3.30
N ALA A 547 -27.66 0.89 -2.69
CA ALA A 547 -27.19 2.25 -2.93
C ALA A 547 -26.32 2.38 -4.20
N LEU A 548 -25.82 1.28 -4.76
CA LEU A 548 -25.15 1.29 -6.06
C LEU A 548 -26.16 1.65 -7.18
N PRO A 549 -25.73 2.39 -8.22
CA PRO A 549 -26.60 2.76 -9.34
C PRO A 549 -27.05 1.52 -10.13
N VAL A 550 -28.27 1.56 -10.67
CA VAL A 550 -28.76 0.53 -11.58
C VAL A 550 -28.15 0.75 -12.96
N VAL A 551 -27.52 -0.28 -13.50
CA VAL A 551 -26.93 -0.32 -14.84
C VAL A 551 -27.72 -1.30 -15.68
N GLU A 552 -28.14 -0.88 -16.88
CA GLU A 552 -28.85 -1.76 -17.82
C GLU A 552 -27.93 -2.90 -18.29
N SER A 553 -28.49 -4.11 -18.46
CA SER A 553 -27.75 -5.24 -19.01
C SER A 553 -27.40 -4.97 -20.48
N PRO A 554 -26.18 -5.33 -20.93
CA PRO A 554 -25.89 -5.55 -22.35
C PRO A 554 -26.78 -6.64 -22.96
#